data_AF-A0AAJ6E2J4-F1
#
_entry.id   AF-A0AAJ6E2J4-F1
#
_cell.length_a   1.000
_cell.length_b   1.000
_cell.length_c   1.000
_cell.angle_alpha   90.00
_cell.angle_beta   90.00
_cell.angle_gamma   90.00
#
_symmetry.space_group_name_H-M   'P 1'
#
loop_
_entity.id
_entity.type
_entity.pdbx_description
1 polymer ?
#
loop_
_entity_poly.entity_id
_entity_poly.type
_entity_poly.pdbx_seq_one_letter_code
_entity_poly.pdbx_strand_id
1 'polypeptide(L)'
;MKIRLACAAVVAAIVSTNASAETWEVTRLVPGSAFHGVHGLGIDKAGHLFAGSVAGAALYEVDVAGGTAKVAIPSPVGMADDIAFAPDGTMGWTGFLTGDLYSRKGDGPIKKLASGLPGINSLAFRKDGRLYATTVFLGDTLYEIDVEGVKPPRQIMEKMGGLNGFEFGPDDKLYGPLWFKGQVARVDVDKAELTVVADGFKVPAAVNFDSKGNLWVVDTALGQLVRVDPTSGAKTMVAQLKPSLDNLAIDDKDHIYVSNMADNGIQEVDPATGQARQIIIGKLALPGGIGVTSDNGKDTIHVADVFAYRTVDGTTGEVVEKARMHAAGVSLEYPMSATAKGADVILSSWFTGTVQVIDSKTGATREMLHGFKAPHDAIRLEDGSILVAELGTKSLVRASGEHGKDRSTVIGDLEGPVGLIGGSSGEVYVTEAFAGLVSRIDKNGEKTVLAKELKMPEGIARASDGKLIVAEVGAKRLIEIAPENGKVTEIAANLPIGLMGAPGGLPTHIPTGVGIGASGVIYFTSDIENAIYKVAKK
;
A
#
# COMPACT_ATOMS: atom_id res chain seq x y z
N MET A 1 19.49 10.74 73.38
CA MET A 1 19.77 10.59 71.94
C MET A 1 18.45 10.53 71.19
N LYS A 2 18.32 11.33 70.11
CA LYS A 2 17.20 11.41 69.14
C LYS A 2 15.94 12.16 69.57
N ILE A 3 15.28 12.99 68.76
CA ILE A 3 15.62 13.99 67.73
C ILE A 3 14.30 14.79 67.61
N ARG A 4 14.40 16.12 67.51
CA ARG A 4 13.28 17.03 67.28
C ARG A 4 12.76 16.85 65.85
N LEU A 5 11.46 16.67 65.64
CA LEU A 5 10.83 16.84 64.33
C LEU A 5 10.28 18.26 64.22
N ALA A 6 10.86 19.05 63.33
CA ALA A 6 10.35 20.35 62.93
C ALA A 6 9.33 20.18 61.79
N CYS A 7 8.17 20.83 61.93
CA CYS A 7 7.20 20.99 60.85
C CYS A 7 7.75 21.99 59.83
N ALA A 8 7.88 21.56 58.57
CA ALA A 8 8.08 22.46 57.43
C ALA A 8 6.82 22.40 56.55
N ALA A 9 6.06 23.50 56.52
CA ALA A 9 4.97 23.69 55.59
C ALA A 9 5.56 24.06 54.22
N VAL A 10 5.35 23.19 53.23
CA VAL A 10 5.66 23.47 51.82
C VAL A 10 4.43 24.14 51.22
N VAL A 11 4.57 25.42 50.84
CA VAL A 11 3.59 26.12 50.01
C VAL A 11 3.79 25.64 48.58
N ALA A 12 2.85 24.83 48.07
CA ALA A 12 2.81 24.46 46.67
C ALA A 12 2.32 25.66 45.85
N ALA A 13 3.23 26.25 45.06
CA ALA A 13 2.85 27.19 44.01
C ALA A 13 2.13 26.41 42.91
N ILE A 14 0.83 26.62 42.78
CA ILE A 14 0.05 26.16 41.62
C ILE A 14 0.50 27.02 40.44
N VAL A 15 1.39 26.48 39.61
CA VAL A 15 1.61 27.01 38.26
C VAL A 15 0.42 26.54 37.44
N SER A 16 -0.57 27.42 37.28
CA SER A 16 -1.63 27.22 36.30
C SER A 16 -1.01 27.31 34.91
N THR A 17 -0.73 26.15 34.31
CA THR A 17 -0.53 26.06 32.87
C THR A 17 -1.85 26.45 32.22
N ASN A 18 -1.86 27.54 31.46
CA ASN A 18 -3.00 27.86 30.60
C ASN A 18 -3.13 26.72 29.58
N ALA A 19 -4.01 25.77 29.86
CA ALA A 19 -4.53 24.87 28.85
C ALA A 19 -5.28 25.74 27.84
N SER A 20 -4.64 26.06 26.72
CA SER A 20 -5.36 26.57 25.55
C SER A 20 -6.38 25.50 25.20
N ALA A 21 -7.67 25.78 25.39
CA ALA A 21 -8.73 24.89 24.95
C ALA A 21 -8.52 24.64 23.45
N GLU A 22 -8.23 23.39 23.08
CA GLU A 22 -8.06 23.02 21.67
C GLU A 22 -9.29 23.47 20.89
N THR A 23 -9.12 24.39 19.95
CA THR A 23 -10.19 25.00 19.13
C THR A 23 -10.75 24.04 18.08
N TRP A 24 -10.09 22.91 17.90
CA TRP A 24 -10.43 21.87 16.94
C TRP A 24 -10.74 20.56 17.65
N GLU A 25 -11.65 19.79 17.06
CA GLU A 25 -11.94 18.41 17.41
C GLU A 25 -11.45 17.51 16.28
N VAL A 26 -10.65 16.50 16.62
CA VAL A 26 -10.17 15.47 15.70
C VAL A 26 -10.90 14.17 16.00
N THR A 27 -11.69 13.70 15.05
CA THR A 27 -12.51 12.49 15.19
C THR A 27 -12.16 11.50 14.11
N ARG A 28 -12.02 10.22 14.47
CA ARG A 28 -11.86 9.14 13.50
C ARG A 28 -13.18 8.94 12.75
N LEU A 29 -13.15 9.12 11.43
CA LEU A 29 -14.32 8.96 10.54
C LEU A 29 -14.40 7.52 9.99
N VAL A 30 -13.27 6.96 9.56
CA VAL A 30 -13.16 5.57 9.10
C VAL A 30 -12.18 4.84 10.03
N PRO A 31 -12.58 3.69 10.63
CA PRO A 31 -11.68 2.91 11.48
C PRO A 31 -10.50 2.34 10.68
N GLY A 32 -9.36 2.21 11.36
CA GLY A 32 -8.17 1.60 10.80
C GLY A 32 -8.27 0.08 10.57
N SER A 33 -7.24 -0.48 9.93
CA SER A 33 -7.12 -1.90 9.61
C SER A 33 -5.70 -2.43 9.89
N ALA A 34 -5.53 -3.75 9.97
CA ALA A 34 -4.31 -4.35 10.54
C ALA A 34 -3.07 -4.30 9.63
N PHE A 35 -3.24 -4.58 8.33
CA PHE A 35 -2.13 -4.70 7.37
C PHE A 35 -2.04 -3.45 6.50
N HIS A 36 -1.01 -3.30 5.66
CA HIS A 36 -0.93 -2.21 4.67
C HIS A 36 -0.90 -2.84 3.27
N GLY A 37 -2.01 -3.50 2.92
CA GLY A 37 -2.07 -4.51 1.86
C GLY A 37 -1.53 -5.86 2.35
N VAL A 38 -2.42 -6.82 2.59
CA VAL A 38 -2.02 -8.19 2.91
C VAL A 38 -1.66 -8.94 1.63
N HIS A 39 -0.50 -9.60 1.63
CA HIS A 39 0.07 -10.33 0.50
C HIS A 39 0.16 -11.82 0.84
N GLY A 40 1.36 -12.37 0.91
CA GLY A 40 1.62 -13.78 1.17
C GLY A 40 1.25 -14.25 2.55
N LEU A 41 0.90 -15.53 2.59
CA LEU A 41 0.47 -16.25 3.78
C LEU A 41 1.43 -17.41 4.02
N GLY A 42 1.63 -17.76 5.28
CA GLY A 42 2.37 -18.96 5.66
C GLY A 42 1.84 -19.52 6.98
N ILE A 43 1.84 -20.83 7.12
CA ILE A 43 1.36 -21.51 8.33
C ILE A 43 2.49 -22.38 8.89
N ASP A 44 2.78 -22.22 10.18
CA ASP A 44 3.76 -23.07 10.83
C ASP A 44 3.17 -24.44 11.23
N LYS A 45 4.02 -25.37 11.66
CA LYS A 45 3.57 -26.70 12.11
C LYS A 45 2.70 -26.71 13.37
N ALA A 46 2.63 -25.58 14.09
CA ALA A 46 1.75 -25.42 15.24
C ALA A 46 0.37 -24.86 14.85
N GLY A 47 0.18 -24.49 13.57
CA GLY A 47 -1.05 -23.92 13.05
C GLY A 47 -1.15 -22.41 13.21
N HIS A 48 -0.05 -21.71 13.52
CA HIS A 48 -0.07 -20.25 13.53
C HIS A 48 -0.03 -19.71 12.10
N LEU A 49 -1.00 -18.86 11.76
CA LEU A 49 -1.08 -18.19 10.47
C LEU A 49 -0.28 -16.89 10.50
N PHE A 50 0.61 -16.71 9.54
CA PHE A 50 1.38 -15.50 9.32
C PHE A 50 0.95 -14.83 8.01
N ALA A 51 1.01 -13.50 7.99
CA ALA A 51 0.62 -12.68 6.87
C ALA A 51 1.64 -11.57 6.60
N GLY A 52 2.04 -11.43 5.34
CA GLY A 52 2.98 -10.43 4.87
C GLY A 52 2.30 -9.12 4.47
N SER A 53 3.02 -8.01 4.65
CA SER A 53 2.64 -6.68 4.17
C SER A 53 3.84 -6.03 3.50
N VAL A 54 3.81 -5.94 2.16
CA VAL A 54 4.89 -5.34 1.39
C VAL A 54 5.01 -3.85 1.67
N ALA A 55 3.93 -3.09 1.49
CA ALA A 55 3.95 -1.65 1.70
C ALA A 55 4.05 -1.27 3.20
N GLY A 56 3.57 -2.11 4.11
CA GLY A 56 3.81 -1.90 5.56
C GLY A 56 5.23 -2.28 6.00
N ALA A 57 5.97 -2.98 5.16
CA ALA A 57 7.26 -3.60 5.47
C ALA A 57 7.23 -4.44 6.76
N ALA A 58 6.12 -5.14 7.04
CA ALA A 58 5.90 -5.85 8.30
C ALA A 58 5.25 -7.22 8.09
N LEU A 59 5.55 -8.14 9.01
CA LEU A 59 5.00 -9.49 9.05
C LEU A 59 4.16 -9.64 10.30
N TYR A 60 2.98 -10.23 10.15
CA TYR A 60 1.98 -10.33 11.19
C TYR A 60 1.70 -11.80 11.53
N GLU A 61 1.37 -12.06 12.78
CA GLU A 61 0.71 -13.30 13.21
C GLU A 61 -0.78 -13.00 13.36
N VAL A 62 -1.62 -13.87 12.78
CA VAL A 62 -3.08 -13.70 12.70
C VAL A 62 -3.75 -14.62 13.72
N ASP A 63 -4.56 -14.03 14.59
CA ASP A 63 -5.49 -14.77 15.44
C ASP A 63 -6.76 -15.07 14.64
N VAL A 64 -6.82 -16.28 14.10
CA VAL A 64 -7.94 -16.76 13.27
C VAL A 64 -9.26 -16.81 14.04
N ALA A 65 -9.22 -17.09 15.34
CA ALA A 65 -10.41 -17.18 16.17
C ALA A 65 -10.94 -15.80 16.57
N GLY A 66 -10.04 -14.88 16.93
CA GLY A 66 -10.38 -13.51 17.31
C GLY A 66 -10.60 -12.55 16.14
N GLY A 67 -10.14 -12.90 14.93
CA GLY A 67 -10.19 -12.02 13.76
C GLY A 67 -9.29 -10.79 13.91
N THR A 68 -8.16 -10.96 14.60
CA THR A 68 -7.18 -9.89 14.85
C THR A 68 -5.79 -10.29 14.37
N ALA A 69 -4.87 -9.34 14.32
CA ALA A 69 -3.48 -9.60 13.98
C ALA A 69 -2.54 -8.77 14.86
N LYS A 70 -1.34 -9.30 15.11
CA LYS A 70 -0.25 -8.60 15.82
C LYS A 70 1.01 -8.63 14.97
N VAL A 71 1.84 -7.61 15.09
CA VAL A 71 3.14 -7.57 14.40
C VAL A 71 4.06 -8.63 15.01
N ALA A 72 4.51 -9.58 14.17
CA ALA A 72 5.46 -10.62 14.52
C ALA A 72 6.91 -10.21 14.17
N ILE A 73 7.08 -9.50 13.05
CA ILE A 73 8.35 -8.85 12.67
C ILE A 73 8.03 -7.41 12.22
N PRO A 74 8.56 -6.39 12.91
CA PRO A 74 8.26 -5.00 12.57
C PRO A 74 9.03 -4.51 11.35
N SER A 75 8.56 -3.38 10.82
CA SER A 75 9.27 -2.63 9.79
C SER A 75 10.66 -2.18 10.26
N PRO A 76 11.67 -2.18 9.35
CA PRO A 76 11.57 -2.53 7.93
C PRO A 76 11.86 -4.01 7.60
N VAL A 77 12.32 -4.80 8.58
CA VAL A 77 12.84 -6.15 8.35
C VAL A 77 11.71 -7.16 8.09
N GLY A 78 10.51 -6.86 8.58
CA GLY A 78 9.34 -7.72 8.40
C GLY A 78 8.69 -7.64 7.03
N MET A 79 9.22 -6.88 6.06
CA MET A 79 8.64 -6.86 4.71
C MET A 79 8.57 -8.28 4.15
N ALA A 80 7.36 -8.74 3.87
CA ALA A 80 7.10 -10.06 3.35
C ALA A 80 6.10 -9.94 2.20
N ASP A 81 6.54 -10.29 1.00
CA ASP A 81 5.65 -10.63 -0.11
C ASP A 81 5.17 -12.05 0.09
N ASP A 82 6.08 -13.03 0.17
CA ASP A 82 5.76 -14.43 0.53
C ASP A 82 6.47 -14.90 1.80
N ILE A 83 5.90 -15.96 2.41
CA ILE A 83 6.36 -16.61 3.63
C ILE A 83 6.36 -18.13 3.41
N ALA A 84 7.44 -18.82 3.79
CA ALA A 84 7.49 -20.28 3.74
C ALA A 84 8.21 -20.85 4.97
N PHE A 85 7.92 -22.11 5.30
CA PHE A 85 8.52 -22.81 6.43
C PHE A 85 9.36 -24.00 5.98
N ALA A 86 10.59 -24.07 6.49
CA ALA A 86 11.47 -25.20 6.31
C ALA A 86 10.99 -26.42 7.12
N PRO A 87 11.40 -27.66 6.76
CA PRO A 87 11.04 -28.87 7.51
C PRO A 87 11.39 -28.81 9.00
N ASP A 88 12.42 -28.05 9.38
CA ASP A 88 12.87 -27.89 10.76
C ASP A 88 12.15 -26.77 11.55
N GLY A 89 11.16 -26.11 10.93
CA GLY A 89 10.39 -25.01 11.50
C GLY A 89 10.99 -23.61 11.29
N THR A 90 12.08 -23.48 10.53
CA THR A 90 12.62 -22.15 10.18
C THR A 90 11.68 -21.44 9.20
N MET A 91 11.24 -20.24 9.56
CA MET A 91 10.49 -19.35 8.67
C MET A 91 11.45 -18.62 7.73
N GLY A 92 11.13 -18.55 6.45
CA GLY A 92 11.76 -17.65 5.47
C GLY A 92 10.72 -16.67 4.93
N TRP A 93 11.16 -15.47 4.52
CA TRP A 93 10.30 -14.49 3.87
C TRP A 93 11.09 -13.53 2.96
N THR A 94 10.38 -12.88 2.04
CA THR A 94 10.94 -12.05 0.97
C THR A 94 10.60 -10.56 1.10
N GLY A 95 11.61 -9.71 1.01
CA GLY A 95 11.45 -8.26 0.93
C GLY A 95 11.41 -7.77 -0.51
N PHE A 96 10.22 -7.69 -1.10
CA PHE A 96 10.01 -7.32 -2.52
C PHE A 96 10.69 -6.01 -2.93
N LEU A 97 10.45 -4.92 -2.17
CA LEU A 97 10.98 -3.60 -2.49
C LEU A 97 12.47 -3.45 -2.14
N THR A 98 12.95 -4.14 -1.10
CA THR A 98 14.34 -4.07 -0.66
C THR A 98 15.26 -5.01 -1.43
N GLY A 99 14.69 -6.03 -2.08
CA GLY A 99 15.43 -7.08 -2.77
C GLY A 99 16.22 -7.99 -1.81
N ASP A 100 15.74 -8.11 -0.57
CA ASP A 100 16.36 -8.92 0.48
C ASP A 100 15.54 -10.19 0.76
N LEU A 101 16.20 -11.25 1.21
CA LEU A 101 15.57 -12.48 1.69
C LEU A 101 16.04 -12.79 3.11
N TYR A 102 15.12 -13.18 3.98
CA TYR A 102 15.39 -13.38 5.40
C TYR A 102 14.93 -14.75 5.91
N SER A 103 15.46 -15.16 7.06
CA SER A 103 14.95 -16.31 7.80
C SER A 103 15.06 -16.16 9.32
N ARG A 104 14.24 -16.90 10.06
CA ARG A 104 14.21 -16.95 11.53
C ARG A 104 13.66 -18.29 12.01
N LYS A 105 14.29 -18.88 13.02
CA LYS A 105 13.80 -20.10 13.67
C LYS A 105 13.23 -19.79 15.05
N GLY A 106 11.93 -20.00 15.26
CA GLY A 106 11.24 -19.60 16.51
C GLY A 106 11.47 -18.11 16.80
N ASP A 107 11.91 -17.78 18.02
CA ASP A 107 12.30 -16.42 18.41
C ASP A 107 13.82 -16.16 18.31
N GLY A 108 14.53 -16.98 17.54
CA GLY A 108 15.94 -16.81 17.27
C GLY A 108 16.27 -15.54 16.47
N PRO A 109 17.56 -15.27 16.23
CA PRO A 109 17.97 -14.10 15.46
C PRO A 109 17.49 -14.18 14.01
N ILE A 110 17.13 -13.03 13.44
CA ILE A 110 16.85 -12.89 12.01
C ILE A 110 18.17 -12.98 11.26
N LYS A 111 18.24 -13.88 10.28
CA LYS A 111 19.34 -13.98 9.32
C LYS A 111 18.92 -13.35 8.00
N LYS A 112 19.80 -12.58 7.38
CA LYS A 112 19.66 -12.19 5.97
C LYS A 112 20.35 -13.23 5.10
N LEU A 113 19.61 -13.87 4.21
CA LEU A 113 20.08 -14.95 3.35
C LEU A 113 20.57 -14.45 1.98
N ALA A 114 19.94 -13.40 1.46
CA ALA A 114 20.33 -12.78 0.20
C ALA A 114 19.96 -11.28 0.16
N SER A 115 20.61 -10.55 -0.73
CA SER A 115 20.38 -9.14 -1.03
C SER A 115 20.62 -8.87 -2.51
N GLY A 116 20.14 -7.72 -3.00
CA GLY A 116 20.39 -7.28 -4.37
C GLY A 116 19.57 -8.05 -5.40
N LEU A 117 18.38 -8.51 -5.00
CA LEU A 117 17.43 -9.22 -5.85
C LEU A 117 16.15 -8.39 -6.02
N PRO A 118 16.14 -7.31 -6.83
CA PRO A 118 14.95 -6.47 -6.99
C PRO A 118 13.71 -7.29 -7.39
N GLY A 119 12.61 -7.10 -6.66
CA GLY A 119 11.37 -7.84 -6.89
C GLY A 119 11.43 -9.31 -6.48
N ILE A 120 12.32 -9.69 -5.55
CA ILE A 120 12.29 -11.01 -4.90
C ILE A 120 10.91 -11.19 -4.25
N ASN A 121 10.15 -12.17 -4.71
CA ASN A 121 8.75 -12.34 -4.36
C ASN A 121 8.55 -13.72 -3.73
N SER A 122 8.50 -14.78 -4.51
CA SER A 122 8.08 -16.07 -3.97
C SER A 122 9.23 -16.89 -3.44
N LEU A 123 8.96 -17.77 -2.49
CA LEU A 123 9.93 -18.71 -1.94
C LEU A 123 9.30 -20.03 -1.47
N ALA A 124 10.06 -21.12 -1.54
CA ALA A 124 9.66 -22.41 -0.97
C ALA A 124 10.88 -23.23 -0.53
N PHE A 125 10.70 -23.99 0.55
CA PHE A 125 11.66 -24.98 0.99
C PHE A 125 11.33 -26.35 0.38
N ARG A 126 12.34 -27.04 -0.12
CA ARG A 126 12.25 -28.46 -0.49
C ARG A 126 12.32 -29.31 0.78
N LYS A 127 11.86 -30.57 0.69
CA LYS A 127 11.86 -31.54 1.81
C LYS A 127 13.24 -31.79 2.43
N ASP A 128 14.32 -31.59 1.67
CA ASP A 128 15.71 -31.71 2.13
C ASP A 128 16.25 -30.43 2.80
N GLY A 129 15.44 -29.37 2.89
CA GLY A 129 15.79 -28.09 3.51
C GLY A 129 16.42 -27.06 2.56
N ARG A 130 16.63 -27.38 1.27
CA ARG A 130 17.07 -26.38 0.29
C ARG A 130 15.99 -25.32 0.04
N LEU A 131 16.41 -24.08 -0.15
CA LEU A 131 15.54 -22.93 -0.37
C LEU A 131 15.60 -22.43 -1.80
N TYR A 132 14.45 -22.13 -2.38
CA TYR A 132 14.31 -21.59 -3.72
C TYR A 132 13.47 -20.32 -3.67
N ALA A 133 13.82 -19.33 -4.49
CA ALA A 133 13.12 -18.05 -4.54
C ALA A 133 13.11 -17.46 -5.95
N THR A 134 12.10 -16.67 -6.29
CA THR A 134 12.01 -15.98 -7.59
C THR A 134 12.00 -14.47 -7.48
N THR A 135 12.64 -13.80 -8.43
CA THR A 135 12.29 -12.41 -8.75
C THR A 135 11.13 -12.39 -9.75
N VAL A 136 10.11 -11.58 -9.47
CA VAL A 136 8.91 -11.39 -10.31
C VAL A 136 8.60 -9.89 -10.40
N PHE A 137 7.94 -9.45 -11.48
CA PHE A 137 7.57 -8.05 -11.79
C PHE A 137 8.74 -7.10 -12.09
N LEU A 138 9.77 -7.10 -11.25
CA LEU A 138 11.04 -6.37 -11.46
C LEU A 138 12.17 -7.31 -11.95
N GLY A 139 11.84 -8.58 -12.16
CA GLY A 139 12.69 -9.64 -12.68
C GLY A 139 11.84 -10.83 -13.12
N ASP A 140 12.50 -11.89 -13.61
CA ASP A 140 11.85 -13.15 -13.98
C ASP A 140 12.88 -14.29 -13.89
N THR A 141 13.41 -14.52 -12.68
CA THR A 141 14.52 -15.45 -12.44
C THR A 141 14.25 -16.32 -11.22
N LEU A 142 14.48 -17.63 -11.34
CA LEU A 142 14.45 -18.60 -10.24
C LEU A 142 15.88 -18.86 -9.74
N TYR A 143 16.05 -18.79 -8.43
CA TYR A 143 17.30 -19.01 -7.71
C TYR A 143 17.19 -20.15 -6.71
N GLU A 144 18.31 -20.86 -6.49
CA GLU A 144 18.58 -21.54 -5.23
C GLU A 144 19.30 -20.57 -4.28
N ILE A 145 18.84 -20.52 -3.04
CA ILE A 145 19.34 -19.63 -1.99
C ILE A 145 20.09 -20.44 -0.95
N ASP A 146 21.28 -19.97 -0.57
CA ASP A 146 22.04 -20.56 0.52
C ASP A 146 21.36 -20.26 1.86
N VAL A 147 20.91 -21.30 2.56
CA VAL A 147 20.18 -21.17 3.83
C VAL A 147 21.05 -20.65 4.98
N GLU A 148 22.37 -20.65 4.80
CA GLU A 148 23.30 -19.99 5.72
C GLU A 148 23.61 -18.54 5.34
N GLY A 149 23.21 -18.08 4.15
CA GLY A 149 23.45 -16.73 3.66
C GLY A 149 24.92 -16.40 3.38
N VAL A 150 25.77 -17.42 3.18
CA VAL A 150 27.21 -17.26 2.96
C VAL A 150 27.54 -17.20 1.47
N LYS A 151 26.89 -18.06 0.67
CA LYS A 151 27.09 -18.12 -0.77
C LYS A 151 26.10 -17.22 -1.51
N PRO A 152 26.50 -16.61 -2.64
CA PRO A 152 25.58 -15.83 -3.45
C PRO A 152 24.45 -16.71 -4.01
N PRO A 153 23.26 -16.14 -4.30
CA PRO A 153 22.17 -16.83 -4.97
C PRO A 153 22.63 -17.51 -6.27
N ARG A 154 22.26 -18.79 -6.44
CA ARG A 154 22.59 -19.55 -7.65
C ARG A 154 21.40 -19.55 -8.60
N GLN A 155 21.53 -18.87 -9.74
CA GLN A 155 20.50 -18.87 -10.77
C GLN A 155 20.29 -20.28 -11.33
N ILE A 156 19.02 -20.66 -11.48
CA ILE A 156 18.59 -21.94 -12.09
C ILE A 156 18.06 -21.68 -13.50
N MET A 157 17.13 -20.73 -13.63
CA MET A 157 16.49 -20.39 -14.90
C MET A 157 15.89 -18.99 -14.87
N GLU A 158 15.62 -18.42 -16.05
CA GLU A 158 15.04 -17.09 -16.22
C GLU A 158 14.02 -17.06 -17.36
N LYS A 159 13.27 -15.96 -17.48
CA LYS A 159 12.31 -15.69 -18.58
C LYS A 159 11.15 -16.71 -18.64
N MET A 160 10.71 -17.17 -17.47
CA MET A 160 9.65 -18.17 -17.34
C MET A 160 8.26 -17.59 -17.62
N GLY A 161 8.07 -16.29 -17.44
CA GLY A 161 6.77 -15.63 -17.49
C GLY A 161 6.21 -15.27 -16.11
N GLY A 162 7.09 -15.00 -15.14
CA GLY A 162 6.71 -14.57 -13.79
C GLY A 162 6.27 -15.73 -12.90
N LEU A 163 7.20 -16.64 -12.58
CA LEU A 163 6.94 -17.75 -11.64
C LEU A 163 6.68 -17.20 -10.23
N ASN A 164 5.40 -17.07 -9.86
CA ASN A 164 4.94 -16.47 -8.59
C ASN A 164 4.50 -17.56 -7.58
N GLY A 165 3.89 -17.18 -6.45
CA GLY A 165 3.55 -18.00 -5.27
C GLY A 165 3.55 -19.52 -5.50
N PHE A 166 4.65 -20.17 -5.17
CA PHE A 166 4.90 -21.57 -5.55
C PHE A 166 5.17 -22.48 -4.35
N GLU A 167 4.95 -23.77 -4.54
CA GLU A 167 5.20 -24.80 -3.53
C GLU A 167 5.80 -26.07 -4.17
N PHE A 168 6.59 -26.83 -3.40
CA PHE A 168 7.01 -28.17 -3.79
C PHE A 168 5.87 -29.18 -3.65
N GLY A 169 5.53 -29.86 -4.75
CA GLY A 169 4.51 -30.90 -4.78
C GLY A 169 4.97 -32.25 -4.21
N PRO A 170 4.04 -33.23 -4.14
CA PRO A 170 4.34 -34.57 -3.64
C PRO A 170 5.44 -35.32 -4.42
N ASP A 171 5.61 -35.00 -5.70
CA ASP A 171 6.61 -35.53 -6.63
C ASP A 171 7.99 -34.83 -6.53
N ASP A 172 8.14 -33.93 -5.54
CA ASP A 172 9.37 -33.18 -5.27
C ASP A 172 9.77 -32.24 -6.43
N LYS A 173 8.76 -31.74 -7.16
CA LYS A 173 8.88 -30.67 -8.17
C LYS A 173 8.21 -29.39 -7.68
N LEU A 174 8.68 -28.25 -8.17
CA LEU A 174 8.14 -26.95 -7.81
C LEU A 174 6.94 -26.62 -8.71
N TYR A 175 5.80 -26.24 -8.14
CA TYR A 175 4.61 -25.83 -8.88
C TYR A 175 4.33 -24.36 -8.58
N GLY A 176 4.08 -23.57 -9.62
CA GLY A 176 3.78 -22.16 -9.46
C GLY A 176 3.08 -21.57 -10.68
N PRO A 177 2.31 -20.50 -10.51
CA PRO A 177 1.75 -19.76 -11.62
C PRO A 177 2.83 -19.03 -12.42
N LEU A 178 2.63 -18.93 -13.73
CA LEU A 178 3.31 -18.00 -14.61
C LEU A 178 2.38 -16.80 -14.81
N TRP A 179 2.53 -15.79 -13.96
CA TRP A 179 1.62 -14.65 -13.83
C TRP A 179 1.27 -14.02 -15.17
N PHE A 180 2.29 -13.73 -16.00
CA PHE A 180 2.12 -13.03 -17.27
C PHE A 180 1.56 -13.91 -18.39
N LYS A 181 1.44 -15.23 -18.15
CA LYS A 181 1.00 -16.21 -19.15
C LYS A 181 -0.37 -16.81 -18.86
N GLY A 182 -0.96 -16.56 -17.69
CA GLY A 182 -2.24 -17.18 -17.32
C GLY A 182 -2.14 -18.71 -17.19
N GLN A 183 -1.00 -19.20 -16.73
CA GLN A 183 -0.65 -20.62 -16.67
C GLN A 183 -0.20 -21.03 -15.27
N VAL A 184 -0.27 -22.31 -14.98
CA VAL A 184 0.41 -22.97 -13.86
C VAL A 184 1.43 -23.93 -14.44
N ALA A 185 2.66 -23.87 -13.93
CA ALA A 185 3.78 -24.67 -14.39
C ALA A 185 4.37 -25.53 -13.27
N ARG A 186 5.02 -26.61 -13.70
CA ARG A 186 5.86 -27.49 -12.89
C ARG A 186 7.31 -27.36 -13.32
N VAL A 187 8.22 -27.21 -12.37
CA VAL A 187 9.66 -27.04 -12.59
C VAL A 187 10.46 -28.15 -11.91
N ASP A 188 11.33 -28.80 -12.69
CA ASP A 188 12.40 -29.65 -12.19
C ASP A 188 13.66 -28.81 -11.95
N VAL A 189 13.84 -28.38 -10.70
CA VAL A 189 14.91 -27.46 -10.30
C VAL A 189 16.32 -28.04 -10.45
N ASP A 190 16.46 -29.37 -10.46
CA ASP A 190 17.75 -30.03 -10.63
C ASP A 190 18.15 -30.12 -12.12
N LYS A 191 17.17 -30.11 -13.03
CA LYS A 191 17.39 -30.14 -14.50
C LYS A 191 17.17 -28.78 -15.19
N ALA A 192 16.62 -27.81 -14.46
CA ALA A 192 16.14 -26.54 -15.00
C ALA A 192 15.10 -26.73 -16.13
N GLU A 193 14.19 -27.70 -15.96
CA GLU A 193 13.12 -27.99 -16.93
C GLU A 193 11.77 -27.45 -16.43
N LEU A 194 11.02 -26.77 -17.30
CA LEU A 194 9.68 -26.25 -17.01
C LEU A 194 8.65 -26.88 -17.94
N THR A 195 7.52 -27.32 -17.37
CA THR A 195 6.37 -27.87 -18.10
C THR A 195 5.09 -27.20 -17.65
N VAL A 196 4.20 -26.85 -18.59
CA VAL A 196 2.88 -26.30 -18.25
C VAL A 196 1.98 -27.43 -17.76
N VAL A 197 1.30 -27.21 -16.63
CA VAL A 197 0.37 -28.15 -15.99
C VAL A 197 -1.07 -27.80 -16.38
N ALA A 198 -1.42 -26.52 -16.31
CA ALA A 198 -2.73 -26.01 -16.68
C ALA A 198 -2.60 -24.59 -17.24
N ASP A 199 -3.55 -24.19 -18.08
CA ASP A 199 -3.62 -22.86 -18.70
C ASP A 199 -5.02 -22.26 -18.56
N GLY A 200 -5.26 -21.09 -19.16
CA GLY A 200 -6.58 -20.47 -19.21
C GLY A 200 -7.02 -19.81 -17.90
N PHE A 201 -6.08 -19.40 -17.06
CA PHE A 201 -6.32 -18.45 -15.97
C PHE A 201 -6.23 -17.02 -16.49
N LYS A 202 -6.88 -16.07 -15.83
CA LYS A 202 -6.77 -14.66 -16.19
C LYS A 202 -5.51 -14.03 -15.59
N VAL A 203 -5.34 -14.15 -14.26
CA VAL A 203 -4.12 -13.75 -13.53
C VAL A 203 -3.95 -14.70 -12.35
N PRO A 204 -3.22 -15.82 -12.50
CA PRO A 204 -2.98 -16.74 -11.40
C PRO A 204 -1.83 -16.21 -10.51
N ALA A 205 -2.03 -16.18 -9.20
CA ALA A 205 -1.09 -15.52 -8.28
C ALA A 205 -0.31 -16.45 -7.36
N ALA A 206 -0.96 -17.52 -6.87
CA ALA A 206 -0.30 -18.52 -6.05
C ALA A 206 -0.90 -19.91 -6.22
N VAL A 207 -0.12 -20.93 -5.87
CA VAL A 207 -0.56 -22.32 -5.72
C VAL A 207 -0.07 -22.96 -4.43
N ASN A 208 -0.89 -23.87 -3.88
CA ASN A 208 -0.51 -24.72 -2.76
C ASN A 208 -1.09 -26.13 -2.90
N PHE A 209 -0.47 -27.10 -2.23
CA PHE A 209 -0.97 -28.47 -2.15
C PHE A 209 -1.70 -28.72 -0.83
N ASP A 210 -2.83 -29.43 -0.90
CA ASP A 210 -3.44 -30.01 0.30
C ASP A 210 -2.82 -31.37 0.68
N SER A 211 -3.20 -31.92 1.83
CA SER A 211 -2.69 -33.20 2.33
C SER A 211 -3.02 -34.39 1.43
N LYS A 212 -3.96 -34.24 0.50
CA LYS A 212 -4.40 -35.25 -0.47
C LYS A 212 -3.68 -35.13 -1.82
N GLY A 213 -2.81 -34.12 -1.98
CA GLY A 213 -2.06 -33.86 -3.21
C GLY A 213 -2.86 -33.13 -4.28
N ASN A 214 -4.00 -32.51 -3.95
CA ASN A 214 -4.68 -31.62 -4.88
C ASN A 214 -3.94 -30.29 -4.97
N LEU A 215 -3.82 -29.73 -6.18
CA LEU A 215 -3.23 -28.43 -6.41
C LEU A 215 -4.32 -27.35 -6.37
N TRP A 216 -4.18 -26.38 -5.49
CA TRP A 216 -5.08 -25.25 -5.34
C TRP A 216 -4.45 -24.01 -5.95
N VAL A 217 -5.23 -23.21 -6.67
CA VAL A 217 -4.77 -22.03 -7.42
C VAL A 217 -5.71 -20.88 -7.17
N VAL A 218 -5.16 -19.70 -6.86
CA VAL A 218 -5.94 -18.45 -6.81
C VAL A 218 -5.81 -17.69 -8.13
N ASP A 219 -6.95 -17.35 -8.75
CA ASP A 219 -7.02 -16.42 -9.88
C ASP A 219 -7.41 -15.04 -9.35
N THR A 220 -6.43 -14.15 -9.26
CA THR A 220 -6.55 -12.79 -8.74
C THR A 220 -7.61 -11.98 -9.48
N ALA A 221 -7.64 -12.08 -10.81
CA ALA A 221 -8.45 -11.20 -11.62
C ALA A 221 -9.91 -11.64 -11.70
N LEU A 222 -10.14 -12.95 -11.69
CA LEU A 222 -11.49 -13.51 -11.63
C LEU A 222 -12.01 -13.66 -10.19
N GLY A 223 -11.14 -13.58 -9.19
CA GLY A 223 -11.48 -13.82 -7.78
C GLY A 223 -11.86 -15.28 -7.55
N GLN A 224 -11.15 -16.24 -8.13
CA GLN A 224 -11.53 -17.65 -8.06
C GLN A 224 -10.51 -18.47 -7.26
N LEU A 225 -11.00 -19.38 -6.44
CA LEU A 225 -10.21 -20.49 -5.90
C LEU A 225 -10.51 -21.73 -6.75
N VAL A 226 -9.48 -22.26 -7.39
CA VAL A 226 -9.59 -23.33 -8.38
C VAL A 226 -8.76 -24.53 -7.93
N ARG A 227 -9.36 -25.72 -7.93
CA ARG A 227 -8.64 -26.98 -7.76
C ARG A 227 -8.22 -27.50 -9.13
N VAL A 228 -6.96 -27.90 -9.25
CA VAL A 228 -6.33 -28.43 -10.46
C VAL A 228 -5.81 -29.83 -10.20
N ASP A 229 -6.09 -30.74 -11.12
CA ASP A 229 -5.42 -32.05 -11.18
C ASP A 229 -4.03 -31.85 -11.81
N PRO A 230 -2.93 -32.09 -11.07
CA PRO A 230 -1.57 -31.82 -11.57
C PRO A 230 -1.12 -32.79 -12.68
N THR A 231 -1.84 -33.89 -12.90
CA THR A 231 -1.54 -34.87 -13.96
C THR A 231 -2.29 -34.55 -15.25
N SER A 232 -3.59 -34.28 -15.13
CA SER A 232 -4.45 -34.06 -16.30
C SER A 232 -4.62 -32.59 -16.68
N GLY A 233 -4.31 -31.65 -15.78
CA GLY A 233 -4.59 -30.23 -15.93
C GLY A 233 -6.06 -29.85 -15.77
N ALA A 234 -6.93 -30.81 -15.40
CA ALA A 234 -8.35 -30.57 -15.23
C ALA A 234 -8.62 -29.57 -14.09
N LYS A 235 -9.46 -28.56 -14.36
CA LYS A 235 -9.77 -27.47 -13.42
C LYS A 235 -11.18 -27.58 -12.89
N THR A 236 -11.36 -27.36 -11.59
CA THR A 236 -12.67 -27.23 -10.92
C THR A 236 -12.67 -25.93 -10.12
N MET A 237 -13.55 -24.98 -10.45
CA MET A 237 -13.76 -23.81 -9.60
C MET A 237 -14.48 -24.26 -8.32
N VAL A 238 -13.87 -24.00 -7.17
CA VAL A 238 -14.41 -24.41 -5.87
C VAL A 238 -15.11 -23.25 -5.19
N ALA A 239 -14.52 -22.05 -5.21
CA ALA A 239 -15.12 -20.86 -4.62
C ALA A 239 -15.00 -19.64 -5.54
N GLN A 240 -16.04 -18.80 -5.50
CA GLN A 240 -16.03 -17.46 -6.07
C GLN A 240 -15.86 -16.44 -4.93
N LEU A 241 -14.71 -15.79 -4.90
CA LEU A 241 -14.33 -14.73 -3.97
C LEU A 241 -14.36 -13.38 -4.71
N LYS A 242 -13.96 -12.32 -4.01
CA LYS A 242 -13.72 -11.03 -4.66
C LYS A 242 -12.35 -11.03 -5.34
N PRO A 243 -12.18 -10.34 -6.49
CA PRO A 243 -10.87 -10.16 -7.12
C PRO A 243 -9.86 -9.44 -6.22
N SER A 244 -8.63 -9.30 -6.72
CA SER A 244 -7.46 -8.81 -5.97
C SER A 244 -6.97 -9.80 -4.89
N LEU A 245 -7.19 -11.09 -5.13
CA LEU A 245 -6.54 -12.16 -4.35
C LEU A 245 -5.03 -12.12 -4.58
N ASP A 246 -4.24 -12.50 -3.60
CA ASP A 246 -2.79 -12.48 -3.71
C ASP A 246 -2.18 -13.87 -3.50
N ASN A 247 -2.46 -14.47 -2.35
CA ASN A 247 -1.88 -15.74 -1.98
C ASN A 247 -2.89 -16.65 -1.25
N LEU A 248 -2.51 -17.91 -1.03
CA LEU A 248 -3.19 -18.87 -0.18
C LEU A 248 -2.21 -19.60 0.75
N ALA A 249 -2.71 -20.17 1.83
CA ALA A 249 -1.99 -21.11 2.66
C ALA A 249 -2.95 -22.20 3.14
N ILE A 250 -2.45 -23.43 3.29
CA ILE A 250 -3.26 -24.59 3.66
C ILE A 250 -2.69 -25.20 4.94
N ASP A 251 -3.53 -25.40 5.95
CA ASP A 251 -3.11 -26.02 7.21
C ASP A 251 -3.12 -27.56 7.15
N ASP A 252 -2.68 -28.21 8.23
CA ASP A 252 -2.61 -29.66 8.34
C ASP A 252 -3.98 -30.38 8.35
N LYS A 253 -5.07 -29.61 8.42
CA LYS A 253 -6.47 -30.09 8.36
C LYS A 253 -7.13 -29.75 7.02
N ASP A 254 -6.36 -29.27 6.05
CA ASP A 254 -6.81 -28.80 4.73
C ASP A 254 -7.72 -27.55 4.78
N HIS A 255 -7.70 -26.73 5.84
CA HIS A 255 -8.36 -25.41 5.78
C HIS A 255 -7.56 -24.50 4.86
N ILE A 256 -8.22 -23.83 3.92
CA ILE A 256 -7.58 -22.96 2.93
C ILE A 256 -7.79 -21.51 3.35
N TYR A 257 -6.71 -20.80 3.61
CA TYR A 257 -6.73 -19.36 3.87
C TYR A 257 -6.31 -18.62 2.61
N VAL A 258 -7.03 -17.56 2.25
CA VAL A 258 -6.78 -16.75 1.05
C VAL A 258 -6.68 -15.29 1.44
N SER A 259 -5.62 -14.61 1.00
CA SER A 259 -5.42 -13.18 1.21
C SER A 259 -6.04 -12.35 0.09
N ASN A 260 -6.51 -11.15 0.43
CA ASN A 260 -7.03 -10.18 -0.53
C ASN A 260 -6.47 -8.79 -0.22
N MET A 261 -5.67 -8.25 -1.14
CA MET A 261 -4.99 -6.97 -0.96
C MET A 261 -5.98 -5.81 -0.78
N ALA A 262 -7.04 -5.76 -1.60
CA ALA A 262 -7.97 -4.63 -1.61
C ALA A 262 -8.98 -4.65 -0.47
N ASP A 263 -9.38 -5.83 0.02
CA ASP A 263 -10.13 -5.95 1.28
C ASP A 263 -9.22 -5.86 2.52
N ASN A 264 -7.89 -5.85 2.31
CA ASN A 264 -6.89 -5.88 3.36
C ASN A 264 -7.18 -6.96 4.40
N GLY A 265 -7.49 -8.15 3.92
CA GLY A 265 -8.15 -9.18 4.71
C GLY A 265 -7.82 -10.59 4.28
N ILE A 266 -8.19 -11.53 5.15
CA ILE A 266 -7.99 -12.96 4.97
C ILE A 266 -9.32 -13.66 5.14
N GLN A 267 -9.60 -14.61 4.26
CA GLN A 267 -10.76 -15.49 4.28
C GLN A 267 -10.31 -16.93 4.44
N GLU A 268 -11.06 -17.72 5.20
CA GLU A 268 -10.96 -19.18 5.21
C GLU A 268 -12.02 -19.74 4.26
N VAL A 269 -11.65 -20.74 3.45
CA VAL A 269 -12.52 -21.40 2.49
C VAL A 269 -12.58 -22.89 2.81
N ASP A 270 -13.80 -23.41 2.95
CA ASP A 270 -14.03 -24.85 3.08
C ASP A 270 -13.76 -25.53 1.72
N PRO A 271 -12.80 -26.46 1.62
CA PRO A 271 -12.39 -27.05 0.34
C PRO A 271 -13.44 -27.99 -0.27
N ALA A 272 -14.43 -28.45 0.50
CA ALA A 272 -15.45 -29.37 0.02
C ALA A 272 -16.68 -28.63 -0.53
N THR A 273 -17.04 -27.52 0.10
CA THR A 273 -18.26 -26.75 -0.21
C THR A 273 -18.00 -25.43 -0.92
N GLY A 274 -16.78 -24.90 -0.85
CA GLY A 274 -16.42 -23.59 -1.35
C GLY A 274 -16.95 -22.42 -0.52
N GLN A 275 -17.55 -22.68 0.64
CA GLN A 275 -18.05 -21.63 1.52
C GLN A 275 -16.89 -20.85 2.13
N ALA A 276 -16.96 -19.52 2.06
CA ALA A 276 -15.95 -18.62 2.57
C ALA A 276 -16.40 -17.95 3.88
N ARG A 277 -15.51 -17.94 4.87
CA ARG A 277 -15.65 -17.25 6.15
C ARG A 277 -14.61 -16.14 6.24
N GLN A 278 -15.06 -14.90 6.47
CA GLN A 278 -14.13 -13.78 6.71
C GLN A 278 -13.45 -13.96 8.07
N ILE A 279 -12.12 -13.87 8.10
CA ILE A 279 -11.32 -13.90 9.34
C ILE A 279 -11.08 -12.49 9.83
N ILE A 280 -10.46 -11.67 8.99
CA ILE A 280 -10.08 -10.29 9.28
C ILE A 280 -10.25 -9.47 8.00
N ILE A 281 -10.70 -8.21 8.12
CA ILE A 281 -10.98 -7.33 6.99
C ILE A 281 -10.76 -5.86 7.36
N GLY A 282 -10.27 -5.06 6.41
CA GLY A 282 -10.19 -3.61 6.52
C GLY A 282 -11.24 -2.90 5.68
N LYS A 283 -11.69 -1.71 6.12
CA LYS A 283 -12.48 -0.82 5.25
C LYS A 283 -11.62 -0.14 4.19
N LEU A 284 -10.34 0.07 4.51
CA LEU A 284 -9.30 0.63 3.66
C LEU A 284 -8.06 -0.26 3.79
N ALA A 285 -7.29 -0.36 2.71
CA ALA A 285 -6.08 -1.18 2.67
C ALA A 285 -4.80 -0.39 2.94
N LEU A 286 -4.68 0.76 2.28
CA LEU A 286 -3.56 1.69 2.34
C LEU A 286 -3.97 3.05 1.72
N PRO A 287 -4.74 3.88 2.44
CA PRO A 287 -5.23 5.15 1.95
C PRO A 287 -4.12 6.23 1.92
N GLY A 288 -3.84 6.76 0.74
CA GLY A 288 -2.91 7.87 0.51
C GLY A 288 -3.61 9.21 0.30
N GLY A 289 -3.30 9.91 -0.79
CA GLY A 289 -3.86 11.21 -1.11
C GLY A 289 -5.39 11.19 -1.31
N ILE A 290 -6.05 12.32 -1.00
CA ILE A 290 -7.50 12.47 -1.08
C ILE A 290 -7.92 13.74 -1.77
N GLY A 291 -9.00 13.66 -2.54
CA GLY A 291 -9.73 14.81 -3.07
C GLY A 291 -11.12 14.88 -2.44
N VAL A 292 -11.68 16.07 -2.27
CA VAL A 292 -13.04 16.23 -1.70
C VAL A 292 -13.92 16.99 -2.69
N THR A 293 -15.11 16.43 -2.94
CA THR A 293 -16.19 17.14 -3.62
C THR A 293 -17.34 17.36 -2.65
N SER A 294 -18.07 18.45 -2.84
CA SER A 294 -19.23 18.78 -2.01
C SER A 294 -20.43 19.09 -2.90
N ASP A 295 -21.54 18.42 -2.66
CA ASP A 295 -22.81 18.69 -3.33
C ASP A 295 -23.92 18.86 -2.29
N ASN A 296 -24.65 19.97 -2.35
CA ASN A 296 -25.72 20.30 -1.39
C ASN A 296 -25.33 20.13 0.09
N GLY A 297 -24.09 20.51 0.44
CA GLY A 297 -23.56 20.41 1.81
C GLY A 297 -23.11 19.00 2.22
N LYS A 298 -23.18 18.01 1.31
CA LYS A 298 -22.67 16.66 1.52
C LYS A 298 -21.27 16.53 0.92
N ASP A 299 -20.31 16.23 1.78
CA ASP A 299 -18.93 15.97 1.38
C ASP A 299 -18.75 14.50 0.96
N THR A 300 -18.09 14.30 -0.18
CA THR A 300 -17.61 13.00 -0.68
C THR A 300 -16.10 13.06 -0.78
N ILE A 301 -15.44 12.20 -0.01
CA ILE A 301 -13.98 12.06 0.01
C ILE A 301 -13.61 10.99 -1.02
N HIS A 302 -12.86 11.35 -2.04
CA HIS A 302 -12.30 10.44 -3.05
C HIS A 302 -10.92 10.00 -2.58
N VAL A 303 -10.73 8.70 -2.42
CA VAL A 303 -9.55 8.12 -1.77
C VAL A 303 -8.79 7.25 -2.76
N ALA A 304 -7.52 7.58 -2.97
CA ALA A 304 -6.54 6.67 -3.53
C ALA A 304 -6.11 5.69 -2.43
N ASP A 305 -6.67 4.49 -2.44
CA ASP A 305 -6.38 3.42 -1.49
C ASP A 305 -5.60 2.38 -2.26
N VAL A 306 -4.28 2.21 -2.13
CA VAL A 306 -3.37 1.59 -3.14
C VAL A 306 -3.91 0.41 -3.98
N PHE A 307 -4.78 -0.44 -3.43
CA PHE A 307 -5.39 -1.58 -4.11
C PHE A 307 -6.83 -1.36 -4.64
N ALA A 308 -7.35 -0.14 -4.56
CA ALA A 308 -8.70 0.28 -4.91
C ALA A 308 -8.82 1.79 -5.15
N TYR A 309 -9.93 2.19 -5.77
CA TYR A 309 -10.42 3.56 -5.71
C TYR A 309 -11.72 3.55 -4.91
N ARG A 310 -11.80 4.38 -3.87
CA ARG A 310 -12.92 4.41 -2.94
C ARG A 310 -13.48 5.81 -2.77
N THR A 311 -14.74 5.89 -2.38
CA THR A 311 -15.36 7.12 -1.88
C THR A 311 -15.80 6.93 -0.44
N VAL A 312 -15.69 7.99 0.36
CA VAL A 312 -16.13 8.01 1.75
C VAL A 312 -17.12 9.16 1.96
N ASP A 313 -18.24 8.86 2.60
CA ASP A 313 -19.20 9.87 3.04
C ASP A 313 -18.61 10.68 4.20
N GLY A 314 -18.45 11.99 4.00
CA GLY A 314 -17.78 12.89 4.96
C GLY A 314 -18.53 13.08 6.28
N THR A 315 -19.77 12.59 6.39
CA THR A 315 -20.58 12.64 7.61
C THR A 315 -20.58 11.30 8.34
N THR A 316 -20.84 10.21 7.62
CA THR A 316 -21.08 8.88 8.21
C THR A 316 -19.83 7.99 8.23
N GLY A 317 -18.83 8.30 7.40
CA GLY A 317 -17.67 7.42 7.19
C GLY A 317 -18.01 6.14 6.43
N GLU A 318 -19.16 6.08 5.76
CA GLU A 318 -19.50 4.98 4.86
C GLU A 318 -18.52 4.93 3.71
N VAL A 319 -17.90 3.76 3.50
CA VAL A 319 -16.90 3.53 2.44
C VAL A 319 -17.56 2.77 1.29
N VAL A 320 -17.44 3.29 0.08
CA VAL A 320 -17.93 2.67 -1.15
C VAL A 320 -16.75 2.41 -2.08
N GLU A 321 -16.59 1.16 -2.50
CA GLU A 321 -15.63 0.78 -3.54
C GLU A 321 -16.14 1.20 -4.92
N LYS A 322 -15.30 1.87 -5.70
CA LYS A 322 -15.61 2.33 -7.07
C LYS A 322 -14.86 1.54 -8.13
N ALA A 323 -13.60 1.21 -7.85
CA ALA A 323 -12.78 0.32 -8.66
C ALA A 323 -11.81 -0.45 -7.75
N ARG A 324 -11.32 -1.59 -8.22
CA ARG A 324 -10.43 -2.49 -7.49
C ARG A 324 -9.31 -2.97 -8.39
N MET A 325 -8.11 -3.10 -7.83
CA MET A 325 -6.95 -3.61 -8.55
C MET A 325 -7.17 -5.03 -9.07
N HIS A 326 -6.61 -5.28 -10.25
CA HIS A 326 -6.59 -6.58 -10.94
C HIS A 326 -7.93 -7.20 -11.31
N ALA A 327 -9.07 -6.63 -10.89
CA ALA A 327 -10.39 -7.14 -11.27
C ALA A 327 -10.55 -7.15 -12.80
N ALA A 328 -11.03 -8.26 -13.35
CA ALA A 328 -11.22 -8.38 -14.78
C ALA A 328 -12.17 -7.29 -15.32
N GLY A 329 -11.71 -6.55 -16.34
CA GLY A 329 -12.48 -5.46 -16.95
C GLY A 329 -12.37 -4.11 -16.23
N VAL A 330 -11.57 -4.02 -15.16
CA VAL A 330 -11.25 -2.78 -14.47
C VAL A 330 -9.86 -2.30 -14.87
N SER A 331 -9.74 -1.01 -15.17
CA SER A 331 -8.45 -0.36 -15.43
C SER A 331 -8.12 0.56 -14.26
N LEU A 332 -7.23 0.09 -13.38
CA LEU A 332 -6.72 0.85 -12.24
C LEU A 332 -5.23 0.48 -12.06
N GLU A 333 -4.37 1.47 -11.82
CA GLU A 333 -2.92 1.26 -11.63
C GLU A 333 -2.43 1.85 -10.31
N TYR A 334 -2.55 1.07 -9.23
CA TYR A 334 -2.00 1.33 -7.90
C TYR A 334 -2.05 2.80 -7.47
N PRO A 335 -3.25 3.41 -7.35
CA PRO A 335 -3.38 4.84 -7.07
C PRO A 335 -2.87 5.18 -5.67
N MET A 336 -2.07 6.23 -5.54
CA MET A 336 -1.42 6.65 -4.29
C MET A 336 -1.81 8.06 -3.86
N SER A 337 -2.22 8.93 -4.79
CA SER A 337 -2.89 10.19 -4.49
C SER A 337 -4.14 10.37 -5.34
N ALA A 338 -5.07 11.16 -4.82
CA ALA A 338 -6.30 11.55 -5.49
C ALA A 338 -6.50 13.07 -5.36
N THR A 339 -6.89 13.72 -6.45
CA THR A 339 -7.50 15.06 -6.41
C THR A 339 -8.87 15.00 -7.06
N ALA A 340 -9.77 15.91 -6.70
CA ALA A 340 -11.14 15.90 -7.23
C ALA A 340 -11.66 17.30 -7.46
N LYS A 341 -12.28 17.52 -8.63
CA LYS A 341 -12.95 18.79 -8.97
C LYS A 341 -14.13 18.50 -9.90
N GLY A 342 -15.33 18.80 -9.42
CA GLY A 342 -16.56 18.57 -10.19
C GLY A 342 -16.75 17.09 -10.53
N ALA A 343 -16.80 16.77 -11.82
CA ALA A 343 -17.01 15.41 -12.33
C ALA A 343 -15.73 14.58 -12.50
N ASP A 344 -14.56 15.18 -12.25
CA ASP A 344 -13.27 14.55 -12.48
C ASP A 344 -12.57 14.24 -11.16
N VAL A 345 -12.03 13.03 -11.09
CA VAL A 345 -11.09 12.60 -10.06
C VAL A 345 -9.79 12.21 -10.75
N ILE A 346 -8.68 12.79 -10.33
CA ILE A 346 -7.36 12.47 -10.86
C ILE A 346 -6.66 11.56 -9.87
N LEU A 347 -6.24 10.38 -10.31
CA LEU A 347 -5.45 9.46 -9.51
C LEU A 347 -4.01 9.43 -10.05
N SER A 348 -3.02 9.52 -9.17
CA SER A 348 -1.60 9.38 -9.52
C SER A 348 -0.97 8.19 -8.83
N SER A 349 0.00 7.56 -9.50
CA SER A 349 0.77 6.44 -8.96
C SER A 349 2.24 6.65 -9.26
N TRP A 350 3.03 6.97 -8.23
CA TRP A 350 4.46 7.11 -8.43
C TRP A 350 5.11 5.77 -8.77
N PHE A 351 4.52 4.66 -8.28
CA PHE A 351 5.02 3.31 -8.49
C PHE A 351 4.90 2.86 -9.95
N THR A 352 3.76 3.14 -10.60
CA THR A 352 3.53 2.75 -12.00
C THR A 352 3.87 3.86 -13.01
N GLY A 353 4.18 5.08 -12.53
CA GLY A 353 4.47 6.21 -13.40
C GLY A 353 3.24 6.73 -14.14
N THR A 354 2.06 6.65 -13.49
CA THR A 354 0.77 6.93 -14.14
C THR A 354 -0.04 8.04 -13.51
N VAL A 355 -0.88 8.63 -14.35
CA VAL A 355 -1.97 9.54 -13.97
C VAL A 355 -3.24 9.09 -14.70
N GLN A 356 -4.33 8.91 -13.96
CA GLN A 356 -5.63 8.47 -14.46
C GLN A 356 -6.68 9.56 -14.24
N VAL A 357 -7.52 9.80 -15.24
CA VAL A 357 -8.71 10.63 -15.12
C VAL A 357 -9.91 9.72 -14.94
N ILE A 358 -10.58 9.84 -13.81
CA ILE A 358 -11.71 9.01 -13.38
C ILE A 358 -13.00 9.82 -13.45
N ASP A 359 -14.06 9.20 -13.96
CA ASP A 359 -15.43 9.69 -13.82
C ASP A 359 -15.89 9.56 -12.37
N SER A 360 -16.12 10.68 -11.68
CA SER A 360 -16.43 10.65 -10.23
C SER A 360 -17.75 9.96 -9.88
N LYS A 361 -18.69 9.82 -10.83
CA LYS A 361 -20.00 9.19 -10.61
C LYS A 361 -19.91 7.67 -10.74
N THR A 362 -19.32 7.22 -11.84
CA THR A 362 -19.26 5.80 -12.23
C THR A 362 -18.03 5.09 -11.68
N GLY A 363 -16.94 5.82 -11.39
CA GLY A 363 -15.65 5.24 -11.02
C GLY A 363 -14.83 4.70 -12.19
N ALA A 364 -15.29 4.90 -13.42
CA ALA A 364 -14.62 4.42 -14.61
C ALA A 364 -13.43 5.30 -15.00
N THR A 365 -12.32 4.67 -15.39
CA THR A 365 -11.16 5.35 -15.98
C THR A 365 -11.51 5.84 -17.38
N ARG A 366 -11.45 7.15 -17.59
CA ARG A 366 -11.70 7.83 -18.87
C ARG A 366 -10.42 8.02 -19.66
N GLU A 367 -9.34 8.38 -18.98
CA GLU A 367 -8.02 8.60 -19.59
C GLU A 367 -6.96 7.98 -18.69
N MET A 368 -5.92 7.41 -19.30
CA MET A 368 -4.76 6.86 -18.62
C MET A 368 -3.49 7.35 -19.33
N LEU A 369 -2.62 8.01 -18.57
CA LEU A 369 -1.39 8.63 -19.03
C LEU A 369 -0.22 7.90 -18.34
N HIS A 370 0.78 7.46 -19.12
CA HIS A 370 1.93 6.69 -18.61
C HIS A 370 3.26 7.42 -18.82
N GLY A 371 4.35 6.89 -18.26
CA GLY A 371 5.71 7.35 -18.56
C GLY A 371 6.15 8.57 -17.78
N PHE A 372 5.37 8.98 -16.77
CA PHE A 372 5.83 9.94 -15.76
C PHE A 372 6.90 9.30 -14.86
N LYS A 373 7.76 10.13 -14.27
CA LYS A 373 8.84 9.73 -13.35
C LYS A 373 8.41 9.98 -11.92
N ALA A 374 7.80 8.97 -11.30
CA ALA A 374 7.28 9.05 -9.94
C ALA A 374 6.29 10.23 -9.72
N PRO A 375 5.17 10.31 -10.48
CA PRO A 375 4.14 11.33 -10.26
C PRO A 375 3.49 11.15 -8.89
N HIS A 376 3.64 12.13 -8.01
CA HIS A 376 3.08 12.06 -6.65
C HIS A 376 1.64 12.55 -6.62
N ASP A 377 1.36 13.66 -7.30
CA ASP A 377 0.03 14.25 -7.32
C ASP A 377 -0.24 14.94 -8.66
N ALA A 378 -1.51 15.14 -8.98
CA ALA A 378 -1.89 15.77 -10.24
C ALA A 378 -3.25 16.46 -10.14
N ILE A 379 -3.40 17.60 -10.83
CA ILE A 379 -4.66 18.36 -10.90
C ILE A 379 -5.05 18.64 -12.35
N ARG A 380 -6.35 18.72 -12.61
CA ARG A 380 -6.88 19.22 -13.88
C ARG A 380 -6.97 20.74 -13.87
N LEU A 381 -6.34 21.38 -14.86
CA LEU A 381 -6.39 22.81 -15.07
C LEU A 381 -7.65 23.22 -15.85
N GLU A 382 -7.97 24.52 -15.85
CA GLU A 382 -9.19 25.06 -16.48
C GLU A 382 -9.24 24.84 -17.99
N ASP A 383 -8.09 24.79 -18.66
CA ASP A 383 -8.01 24.51 -20.10
C ASP A 383 -8.02 23.00 -20.42
N GLY A 384 -8.29 22.16 -19.42
CA GLY A 384 -8.44 20.71 -19.56
C GLY A 384 -7.13 19.94 -19.49
N SER A 385 -5.96 20.60 -19.55
CA SER A 385 -4.65 19.97 -19.35
C SER A 385 -4.45 19.49 -17.92
N ILE A 386 -3.54 18.54 -17.71
CA ILE A 386 -3.18 17.99 -16.41
C ILE A 386 -1.84 18.55 -15.98
N LEU A 387 -1.75 19.08 -14.76
CA LEU A 387 -0.49 19.45 -14.13
C LEU A 387 -0.09 18.37 -13.14
N VAL A 388 1.14 17.88 -13.24
CA VAL A 388 1.65 16.73 -12.48
C VAL A 388 2.84 17.17 -11.63
N ALA A 389 2.81 16.87 -10.34
CA ALA A 389 3.95 16.95 -9.45
C ALA A 389 4.83 15.72 -9.65
N GLU A 390 5.90 15.88 -10.44
CA GLU A 390 6.77 14.78 -10.86
C GLU A 390 8.05 14.78 -10.03
N LEU A 391 8.13 13.87 -9.05
CA LEU A 391 9.25 13.81 -8.11
C LEU A 391 10.55 13.41 -8.79
N GLY A 392 10.50 12.45 -9.72
CA GLY A 392 11.69 11.89 -10.38
C GLY A 392 12.41 12.89 -11.29
N THR A 393 11.72 13.88 -11.83
CA THR A 393 12.31 14.99 -12.61
C THR A 393 12.43 16.29 -11.82
N LYS A 394 12.01 16.31 -10.55
CA LYS A 394 12.03 17.51 -9.70
C LYS A 394 11.24 18.67 -10.30
N SER A 395 10.08 18.42 -10.89
CA SER A 395 9.37 19.44 -11.68
C SER A 395 7.85 19.37 -11.56
N LEU A 396 7.20 20.49 -11.91
CA LEU A 396 5.80 20.45 -12.33
C LEU A 396 5.75 20.29 -13.85
N VAL A 397 5.11 19.23 -14.32
CA VAL A 397 4.96 18.91 -15.75
C VAL A 397 3.52 19.09 -16.16
N ARG A 398 3.30 19.90 -17.19
CA ARG A 398 2.00 20.04 -17.83
C ARG A 398 1.89 19.01 -18.94
N ALA A 399 0.83 18.22 -18.92
CA ALA A 399 0.50 17.21 -19.92
C ALA A 399 -0.83 17.53 -20.60
N SER A 400 -0.87 17.37 -21.91
CA SER A 400 -2.05 17.56 -22.75
C SER A 400 -1.99 16.68 -24.00
N GLY A 401 -3.00 16.80 -24.84
CA GLY A 401 -3.14 15.95 -26.02
C GLY A 401 -3.52 14.52 -25.64
N GLU A 402 -3.72 13.70 -26.68
CA GLU A 402 -4.07 12.29 -26.54
C GLU A 402 -3.05 11.54 -25.67
N HIS A 403 -3.54 10.89 -24.60
CA HIS A 403 -2.73 10.18 -23.60
C HIS A 403 -1.62 11.02 -22.95
N GLY A 404 -1.75 12.36 -22.93
CA GLY A 404 -0.76 13.23 -22.30
C GLY A 404 0.60 13.24 -23.01
N LYS A 405 0.62 13.02 -24.33
CA LYS A 405 1.85 12.99 -25.14
C LYS A 405 2.53 14.36 -25.27
N ASP A 406 1.75 15.43 -25.20
CA ASP A 406 2.28 16.80 -25.29
C ASP A 406 2.63 17.27 -23.88
N ARG A 407 3.94 17.28 -23.58
CA ARG A 407 4.47 17.60 -22.24
C ARG A 407 5.36 18.83 -22.27
N SER A 408 5.20 19.69 -21.27
CA SER A 408 6.11 20.81 -21.02
C SER A 408 6.38 20.98 -19.54
N THR A 409 7.63 21.26 -19.20
CA THR A 409 8.03 21.62 -17.84
C THR A 409 7.58 23.04 -17.54
N VAL A 410 6.74 23.21 -16.51
CA VAL A 410 6.31 24.53 -16.03
C VAL A 410 7.38 25.16 -15.14
N ILE A 411 7.96 24.34 -14.26
CA ILE A 411 9.08 24.71 -13.40
C ILE A 411 9.88 23.46 -13.04
N GLY A 412 11.21 23.57 -12.94
CA GLY A 412 12.12 22.53 -12.46
C GLY A 412 12.74 22.85 -11.10
N ASP A 413 13.73 22.07 -10.69
CA ASP A 413 14.51 22.26 -9.45
C ASP A 413 13.68 22.33 -8.16
N LEU A 414 12.59 21.56 -8.10
CA LEU A 414 11.80 21.35 -6.89
C LEU A 414 12.36 20.19 -6.07
N GLU A 415 12.48 20.36 -4.75
CA GLU A 415 13.01 19.32 -3.88
C GLU A 415 11.87 18.56 -3.18
N GLY A 416 11.46 17.45 -3.81
CA GLY A 416 10.38 16.58 -3.35
C GLY A 416 8.98 17.17 -3.56
N PRO A 417 8.57 17.51 -4.80
CA PRO A 417 7.20 17.95 -5.05
C PRO A 417 6.22 16.79 -4.76
N VAL A 418 5.33 16.98 -3.78
CA VAL A 418 4.38 15.94 -3.34
C VAL A 418 2.95 16.36 -3.63
N GLY A 419 2.36 17.24 -2.81
CA GLY A 419 0.97 17.65 -2.92
C GLY A 419 0.81 18.89 -3.81
N LEU A 420 -0.30 18.95 -4.55
CA LEU A 420 -0.58 20.00 -5.52
C LEU A 420 -2.04 20.47 -5.42
N ILE A 421 -2.27 21.78 -5.29
CA ILE A 421 -3.62 22.34 -5.31
C ILE A 421 -3.70 23.63 -6.14
N GLY A 422 -4.80 23.79 -6.88
CA GLY A 422 -5.05 24.99 -7.67
C GLY A 422 -5.43 26.21 -6.82
N GLY A 423 -4.93 27.38 -7.21
CA GLY A 423 -5.34 28.67 -6.68
C GLY A 423 -6.58 29.24 -7.38
N SER A 424 -6.93 30.50 -7.07
CA SER A 424 -8.12 31.16 -7.62
C SER A 424 -7.89 31.92 -8.92
N SER A 425 -6.65 32.29 -9.22
CA SER A 425 -6.28 33.04 -10.41
C SER A 425 -5.43 32.19 -11.38
N GLY A 426 -5.44 30.87 -11.17
CA GLY A 426 -4.74 29.83 -11.93
C GLY A 426 -3.24 29.71 -11.63
N GLU A 427 -2.75 30.34 -10.57
CA GLU A 427 -1.59 29.88 -9.80
C GLU A 427 -1.83 28.50 -9.19
N VAL A 428 -0.77 27.82 -8.77
CA VAL A 428 -0.85 26.56 -8.03
C VAL A 428 0.00 26.63 -6.77
N TYR A 429 -0.34 25.83 -5.77
CA TYR A 429 0.44 25.65 -4.56
C TYR A 429 0.98 24.23 -4.52
N VAL A 430 2.26 24.11 -4.19
CA VAL A 430 2.97 22.83 -4.13
C VAL A 430 3.67 22.68 -2.79
N THR A 431 3.63 21.47 -2.23
CA THR A 431 4.49 21.10 -1.10
C THR A 431 5.79 20.49 -1.61
N GLU A 432 6.91 20.96 -1.07
CA GLU A 432 8.24 20.44 -1.36
C GLU A 432 8.75 19.73 -0.09
N ALA A 433 8.44 18.43 0.00
CA ALA A 433 8.62 17.63 1.20
C ALA A 433 10.09 17.62 1.67
N PHE A 434 11.03 17.49 0.74
CA PHE A 434 12.46 17.40 1.06
C PHE A 434 13.06 18.78 1.36
N ALA A 435 12.50 19.83 0.76
CA ALA A 435 12.89 21.21 1.05
C ALA A 435 12.32 21.74 2.38
N GLY A 436 11.22 21.15 2.86
CA GLY A 436 10.46 21.69 3.98
C GLY A 436 9.73 22.98 3.62
N LEU A 437 9.24 23.10 2.38
CA LEU A 437 8.62 24.32 1.86
C LEU A 437 7.17 24.10 1.41
N VAL A 438 6.41 25.20 1.42
CA VAL A 438 5.19 25.36 0.63
C VAL A 438 5.38 26.57 -0.28
N SER A 439 5.19 26.36 -1.58
CA SER A 439 5.49 27.34 -2.62
C SER A 439 4.26 27.62 -3.48
N ARG A 440 4.08 28.88 -3.87
CA ARG A 440 3.16 29.30 -4.93
C ARG A 440 3.92 29.33 -6.26
N ILE A 441 3.35 28.71 -7.29
CA ILE A 441 3.86 28.77 -8.66
C ILE A 441 2.84 29.52 -9.52
N ASP A 442 3.24 30.66 -10.05
CA ASP A 442 2.40 31.49 -10.89
C ASP A 442 2.30 30.90 -12.32
N LYS A 443 1.34 31.38 -13.12
CA LYS A 443 1.10 30.87 -14.50
C LYS A 443 2.32 30.95 -15.43
N ASN A 444 3.22 31.89 -15.15
CA ASN A 444 4.47 32.10 -15.88
C ASN A 444 5.62 31.18 -15.38
N GLY A 445 5.36 30.32 -14.39
CA GLY A 445 6.37 29.45 -13.76
C GLY A 445 7.17 30.13 -12.64
N GLU A 446 6.84 31.36 -12.24
CA GLU A 446 7.52 32.05 -11.15
C GLU A 446 7.18 31.44 -9.79
N LYS A 447 8.21 31.17 -8.97
CA LYS A 447 8.08 30.55 -7.65
C LYS A 447 8.19 31.59 -6.54
N THR A 448 7.20 31.60 -5.64
CA THR A 448 7.23 32.34 -4.37
C THR A 448 7.12 31.36 -3.20
N VAL A 449 8.09 31.37 -2.29
CA VAL A 449 8.03 30.55 -1.06
C VAL A 449 7.09 31.21 -0.05
N LEU A 450 6.07 30.49 0.40
CA LEU A 450 5.07 30.96 1.35
C LEU A 450 5.41 30.55 2.79
N ALA A 451 5.89 29.32 2.97
CA ALA A 451 6.30 28.78 4.26
C ALA A 451 7.58 27.97 4.10
N LYS A 452 8.37 27.91 5.17
CA LYS A 452 9.67 27.23 5.21
C LYS A 452 9.87 26.53 6.55
N GLU A 453 10.95 25.75 6.64
CA GLU A 453 11.39 25.04 7.85
C GLU A 453 10.40 23.97 8.33
N LEU A 454 9.48 23.55 7.45
CA LEU A 454 8.55 22.45 7.69
C LEU A 454 9.27 21.11 7.62
N LYS A 455 8.70 20.08 8.27
CA LYS A 455 9.21 18.71 8.30
C LYS A 455 8.38 17.81 7.42
N MET A 456 8.84 17.56 6.19
CA MET A 456 8.13 16.73 5.21
C MET A 456 6.67 17.16 5.02
N PRO A 457 6.40 18.38 4.52
CA PRO A 457 5.04 18.75 4.13
C PRO A 457 4.58 17.90 2.92
N GLU A 458 3.40 17.29 3.02
CA GLU A 458 2.85 16.41 1.98
C GLU A 458 1.48 16.91 1.49
N GLY A 459 0.36 16.29 1.90
CA GLY A 459 -0.97 16.67 1.45
C GLY A 459 -1.29 18.12 1.72
N ILE A 460 -1.96 18.76 0.74
CA ILE A 460 -2.32 20.17 0.77
C ILE A 460 -3.74 20.37 0.27
N ALA A 461 -4.51 21.20 0.98
CA ALA A 461 -5.83 21.63 0.57
C ALA A 461 -5.99 23.14 0.74
N ARG A 462 -6.93 23.73 0.01
CA ARG A 462 -7.21 25.17 0.05
C ARG A 462 -8.60 25.43 0.64
N ALA A 463 -8.65 26.22 1.70
CA ALA A 463 -9.88 26.69 2.31
C ALA A 463 -10.54 27.78 1.46
N SER A 464 -11.84 28.02 1.69
CA SER A 464 -12.62 29.02 0.93
C SER A 464 -12.14 30.46 1.16
N ASP A 465 -11.49 30.74 2.28
CA ASP A 465 -10.84 32.02 2.59
C ASP A 465 -9.44 32.16 1.96
N GLY A 466 -8.99 31.13 1.22
CA GLY A 466 -7.73 31.10 0.50
C GLY A 466 -6.56 30.53 1.30
N LYS A 467 -6.72 30.22 2.58
CA LYS A 467 -5.66 29.62 3.39
C LYS A 467 -5.38 28.18 2.97
N LEU A 468 -4.16 27.73 3.24
CA LEU A 468 -3.69 26.38 2.89
C LEU A 468 -3.64 25.52 4.15
N ILE A 469 -4.21 24.33 4.08
CA ILE A 469 -4.09 23.31 5.12
C ILE A 469 -3.11 22.26 4.63
N VAL A 470 -2.09 21.95 5.44
CA VAL A 470 -1.00 21.05 5.06
C VAL A 470 -0.79 20.00 6.14
N ALA A 471 -0.60 18.74 5.71
CA ALA A 471 -0.08 17.68 6.55
C ALA A 471 1.45 17.78 6.60
N GLU A 472 1.99 18.07 7.78
CA GLU A 472 3.42 18.09 8.03
C GLU A 472 3.81 16.77 8.70
N VAL A 473 4.04 15.74 7.90
CA VAL A 473 4.11 14.36 8.40
C VAL A 473 5.35 14.10 9.27
N GLY A 474 6.45 14.79 8.99
CA GLY A 474 7.66 14.73 9.82
C GLY A 474 7.47 15.35 11.21
N ALA A 475 6.50 16.26 11.37
CA ALA A 475 6.08 16.83 12.65
C ALA A 475 4.77 16.23 13.19
N LYS A 476 4.15 15.30 12.46
CA LYS A 476 2.89 14.62 12.80
C LYS A 476 1.77 15.58 13.19
N ARG A 477 1.54 16.59 12.36
CA ARG A 477 0.53 17.63 12.61
C ARG A 477 -0.15 18.14 11.34
N LEU A 478 -1.29 18.78 11.53
CA LEU A 478 -1.93 19.62 10.52
C LEU A 478 -1.66 21.09 10.84
N ILE A 479 -1.31 21.85 9.81
CA ILE A 479 -1.05 23.29 9.91
C ILE A 479 -1.91 24.07 8.91
N GLU A 480 -2.27 25.29 9.29
CA GLU A 480 -2.82 26.33 8.44
C GLU A 480 -1.71 27.30 8.04
N ILE A 481 -1.65 27.68 6.76
CA ILE A 481 -0.72 28.67 6.21
C ILE A 481 -1.55 29.79 5.58
N ALA A 482 -1.28 31.01 6.01
CA ALA A 482 -1.87 32.22 5.45
C ALA A 482 -0.98 32.73 4.28
N PRO A 483 -1.40 32.61 3.00
CA PRO A 483 -0.52 32.85 1.86
C PRO A 483 -0.04 34.30 1.73
N GLU A 484 -0.77 35.25 2.30
CA GLU A 484 -0.46 36.69 2.19
C GLU A 484 0.76 37.12 3.01
N ASN A 485 1.10 36.39 4.06
CA ASN A 485 2.20 36.73 4.97
C ASN A 485 3.04 35.51 5.42
N GLY A 486 2.68 34.30 4.98
CA GLY A 486 3.38 33.07 5.31
C GLY A 486 3.20 32.59 6.75
N LYS A 487 2.23 33.14 7.50
CA LYS A 487 2.00 32.75 8.90
C LYS A 487 1.53 31.30 8.97
N VAL A 488 2.26 30.48 9.72
CA VAL A 488 1.92 29.10 10.03
C VAL A 488 1.20 29.04 11.39
N THR A 489 0.06 28.35 11.45
CA THR A 489 -0.69 28.10 12.69
C THR A 489 -1.00 26.61 12.80
N GLU A 490 -0.73 26.01 13.95
CA GLU A 490 -1.04 24.60 14.19
C GLU A 490 -2.55 24.39 14.41
N ILE A 491 -3.12 23.38 13.74
CA ILE A 491 -4.52 22.98 13.87
C ILE A 491 -4.65 21.81 14.86
N ALA A 492 -3.84 20.78 14.66
CA ALA A 492 -3.83 19.58 15.48
C ALA A 492 -2.44 18.92 15.40
N ALA A 493 -2.01 18.30 16.51
CA ALA A 493 -0.71 17.65 16.64
C ALA A 493 -0.85 16.20 17.10
N ASN A 494 0.27 15.46 17.13
CA ASN A 494 0.34 14.05 17.52
C ASN A 494 -0.55 13.14 16.66
N LEU A 495 -0.66 13.46 15.37
CA LEU A 495 -1.50 12.73 14.44
C LEU A 495 -0.83 11.41 13.98
N PRO A 496 -1.59 10.34 13.73
CA PRO A 496 -1.07 9.07 13.25
C PRO A 496 -0.80 9.12 11.74
N ILE A 497 0.16 9.96 11.31
CA ILE A 497 0.50 10.18 9.89
C ILE A 497 2.00 10.02 9.64
N GLY A 498 2.38 9.78 8.39
CA GLY A 498 3.77 9.67 7.94
C GLY A 498 4.30 8.24 8.01
N LEU A 499 3.68 7.34 7.27
CA LEU A 499 4.14 5.96 7.10
C LEU A 499 5.52 5.97 6.42
N MET A 500 6.52 5.43 7.11
CA MET A 500 7.88 5.42 6.58
C MET A 500 8.02 4.46 5.39
N GLY A 501 8.75 4.92 4.38
CA GLY A 501 9.29 4.09 3.30
C GLY A 501 10.13 2.93 3.78
N ALA A 502 10.12 1.83 3.03
CA ALA A 502 11.15 0.81 3.18
C ALA A 502 12.54 1.37 2.83
N PRO A 503 13.63 0.88 3.44
CA PRO A 503 14.99 1.31 3.14
C PRO A 503 15.29 1.22 1.64
N GLY A 504 15.83 2.30 1.07
CA GLY A 504 16.12 2.39 -0.38
C GLY A 504 14.93 2.81 -1.25
N GLY A 505 13.71 2.89 -0.69
CA GLY A 505 12.54 3.45 -1.34
C GLY A 505 12.44 4.97 -1.23
N LEU A 506 11.36 5.53 -1.78
CA LEU A 506 11.07 6.97 -1.67
C LEU A 506 10.64 7.32 -0.22
N PRO A 507 11.22 8.36 0.42
CA PRO A 507 10.85 8.74 1.79
C PRO A 507 9.36 9.08 1.98
N THR A 508 8.71 9.60 0.93
CA THR A 508 7.29 9.98 0.89
C THR A 508 6.33 8.80 0.72
N HIS A 509 6.84 7.58 0.52
CA HIS A 509 6.13 6.30 0.44
C HIS A 509 4.65 6.40 -0.01
N ILE A 510 3.71 6.44 0.94
CA ILE A 510 2.29 6.70 0.69
C ILE A 510 2.01 8.12 1.18
N PRO A 511 1.73 9.09 0.29
CA PRO A 511 1.55 10.47 0.73
C PRO A 511 0.29 10.61 1.58
N THR A 512 0.42 11.24 2.76
CA THR A 512 -0.73 11.62 3.58
C THR A 512 -1.57 12.65 2.84
N GLY A 513 -2.85 12.34 2.64
CA GLY A 513 -3.82 13.19 1.96
C GLY A 513 -4.48 14.21 2.89
N VAL A 514 -4.79 15.39 2.36
CA VAL A 514 -5.59 16.42 3.04
C VAL A 514 -6.65 16.93 2.07
N GLY A 515 -7.88 17.04 2.54
CA GLY A 515 -9.00 17.59 1.78
C GLY A 515 -9.90 18.46 2.65
N ILE A 516 -10.66 19.36 2.04
CA ILE A 516 -11.57 20.26 2.76
C ILE A 516 -12.93 20.23 2.10
N GLY A 517 -13.97 19.99 2.90
CA GLY A 517 -15.36 20.07 2.47
C GLY A 517 -15.86 21.52 2.39
N ALA A 518 -16.96 21.76 1.68
CA ALA A 518 -17.51 23.11 1.49
C ALA A 518 -17.91 23.81 2.81
N SER A 519 -18.15 23.04 3.88
CA SER A 519 -18.43 23.56 5.22
C SER A 519 -17.19 24.00 6.01
N GLY A 520 -15.98 23.77 5.46
CA GLY A 520 -14.71 24.03 6.14
C GLY A 520 -14.24 22.88 7.04
N VAL A 521 -14.93 21.73 7.02
CA VAL A 521 -14.44 20.50 7.66
C VAL A 521 -13.20 20.02 6.90
N ILE A 522 -12.14 19.72 7.66
CA ILE A 522 -10.90 19.16 7.12
C ILE A 522 -10.94 17.64 7.26
N TYR A 523 -10.45 16.95 6.25
CA TYR A 523 -10.25 15.50 6.24
C TYR A 523 -8.79 15.21 6.00
N PHE A 524 -8.26 14.16 6.64
CA PHE A 524 -6.93 13.64 6.34
C PHE A 524 -6.90 12.12 6.44
N THR A 525 -6.01 11.49 5.67
CA THR A 525 -5.74 10.06 5.78
C THR A 525 -4.67 9.78 6.82
N SER A 526 -4.85 8.70 7.56
CA SER A 526 -3.80 8.06 8.33
C SER A 526 -3.30 6.89 7.51
N ASP A 527 -2.17 7.13 6.86
CA ASP A 527 -1.35 6.14 6.15
C ASP A 527 -0.70 5.11 7.09
N ILE A 528 -0.61 5.42 8.39
CA ILE A 528 -0.11 4.49 9.45
C ILE A 528 -1.19 3.53 9.97
N GLU A 529 -2.44 3.99 10.09
CA GLU A 529 -3.53 3.19 10.68
C GLU A 529 -4.51 2.67 9.62
N ASN A 530 -4.37 3.08 8.36
CA ASN A 530 -5.36 2.90 7.29
C ASN A 530 -6.73 3.50 7.65
N ALA A 531 -6.72 4.70 8.21
CA ALA A 531 -7.91 5.39 8.70
C ALA A 531 -8.13 6.72 7.98
N ILE A 532 -9.34 7.28 8.13
CA ILE A 532 -9.64 8.65 7.74
C ILE A 532 -10.12 9.39 8.98
N TYR A 533 -9.62 10.60 9.14
CA TYR A 533 -9.98 11.49 10.23
C TYR A 533 -10.70 12.72 9.70
N LYS A 534 -11.60 13.23 10.53
CA LYS A 534 -12.33 14.48 10.36
C LYS A 534 -11.82 15.47 11.41
N VAL A 535 -11.60 16.71 11.01
CA VAL A 535 -11.18 17.81 11.88
C VAL A 535 -12.15 18.99 11.71
N ALA A 536 -12.80 19.39 12.80
CA ALA A 536 -13.80 20.44 12.80
C ALA A 536 -13.56 21.43 13.95
N LYS A 537 -13.97 22.69 13.79
CA LYS A 537 -13.92 23.68 14.87
C LYS A 537 -14.95 23.33 15.94
N LYS A 538 -14.59 23.52 17.21
CA LYS A 538 -15.49 23.36 18.37
C LYS A 538 -16.49 24.50 18.50
#